data_AF-A0A1T1NML6-F1
#
_entry.id   AF-A0A1T1NML6-F1
#
_cell.length_a   1.000
_cell.length_b   1.000
_cell.length_c   1.000
_cell.angle_alpha   90.00
_cell.angle_beta   90.00
_cell.angle_gamma   90.00
#
_symmetry.space_group_name_H-M   'P 1'
#
loop_
_entity.id
_entity.type
_entity.pdbx_description
1 polymer ?
#
loop_
_entity_poly.entity_id
_entity_poly.type
_entity_poly.pdbx_seq_one_letter_code
_entity_poly.pdbx_strand_id
1 'polypeptide(L)'
;MPYHLAFLLLSLCSAPPSRPAIDSPTAPQSFLPFPRPPPPGPPPHKWPAPPPPPPPKAPIGVPPPPPTPPTPVAATPVSVSGTVERFLLNPNGDVDGLWLRDGTQVGFPPHLSSEVKAAVRAGDSVVVKGFRLGNLPVLQVSSIRSGRSGREVVDRPPTFGAAPPPPPTPGQLTPLQSDGTIQRLVYGPAGEINGALVSDGTVVRMPPHLALQFADLLRVGAPLSASGLGVATPDGRAIEATQLGRDRSSLRALFTAPRPDGPLPPPPPGTPVPPAGR
;
A
#
# COMPACT_ATOMS: atom_id res chain seq x y z
N MET A 1 -25.27 20.32 -46.51
CA MET A 1 -25.23 19.89 -47.92
C MET A 1 -24.40 18.62 -47.99
N PRO A 2 -24.90 17.53 -48.60
CA PRO A 2 -24.52 16.14 -48.34
C PRO A 2 -23.71 15.50 -49.48
N TYR A 3 -23.48 14.17 -49.36
CA TYR A 3 -23.05 13.17 -50.37
C TYR A 3 -21.59 12.69 -50.29
N HIS A 4 -21.39 11.45 -49.79
CA HIS A 4 -21.14 10.18 -50.52
C HIS A 4 -19.62 9.87 -50.47
N LEU A 5 -19.12 8.64 -50.28
CA LEU A 5 -19.50 7.39 -50.91
C LEU A 5 -18.83 6.21 -50.14
N ALA A 6 -19.52 5.07 -50.08
CA ALA A 6 -19.02 3.78 -49.61
C ALA A 6 -18.19 3.05 -50.69
N PHE A 7 -17.19 2.25 -50.29
CA PHE A 7 -16.62 1.11 -51.05
C PHE A 7 -15.97 0.14 -50.03
N LEU A 8 -16.57 -1.00 -49.66
CA LEU A 8 -16.69 -2.32 -50.32
C LEU A 8 -15.42 -3.22 -50.22
N LEU A 9 -15.52 -4.19 -49.30
CA LEU A 9 -15.00 -5.56 -49.25
C LEU A 9 -14.08 -6.08 -50.38
N LEU A 10 -13.00 -6.80 -50.00
CA LEU A 10 -12.62 -8.15 -50.45
C LEU A 10 -11.31 -8.54 -49.73
N SER A 11 -11.30 -9.47 -48.77
CA SER A 11 -11.11 -10.93 -48.97
C SER A 11 -9.92 -11.27 -49.88
N LEU A 12 -8.88 -11.88 -49.32
CA LEU A 12 -8.11 -12.93 -49.99
C LEU A 12 -7.35 -13.78 -48.94
N CYS A 13 -7.91 -14.95 -48.64
CA CYS A 13 -7.19 -16.09 -48.08
C CYS A 13 -6.01 -16.45 -48.98
N SER A 14 -4.85 -16.74 -48.38
CA SER A 14 -3.78 -17.46 -49.07
C SER A 14 -3.14 -18.45 -48.11
N ALA A 15 -3.56 -19.71 -48.24
CA ALA A 15 -2.80 -20.89 -47.84
C ALA A 15 -2.06 -21.41 -49.08
N PRO A 16 -0.84 -21.94 -48.94
CA PRO A 16 -0.61 -23.35 -49.31
C PRO A 16 0.57 -23.99 -48.54
N PRO A 17 1.00 -25.23 -48.83
CA PRO A 17 0.24 -26.47 -48.98
C PRO A 17 0.81 -27.61 -48.10
N SER A 18 -0.05 -28.56 -47.74
CA SER A 18 0.31 -29.90 -47.25
C SER A 18 0.88 -30.78 -48.36
N ARG A 19 1.87 -31.63 -48.04
CA ARG A 19 2.10 -33.02 -48.53
C ARG A 19 3.54 -33.49 -48.19
N PRO A 20 3.85 -34.81 -48.19
CA PRO A 20 3.03 -35.96 -47.84
C PRO A 20 3.74 -36.90 -46.84
N ALA A 21 2.92 -37.75 -46.19
CA ALA A 21 3.39 -38.96 -45.53
C ALA A 21 4.05 -39.90 -46.55
N ILE A 22 5.21 -40.44 -46.20
CA ILE A 22 5.78 -41.63 -46.86
C ILE A 22 5.38 -42.84 -46.03
N ASP A 23 4.79 -43.75 -46.79
CA ASP A 23 4.20 -45.01 -46.43
C ASP A 23 5.27 -46.12 -46.32
N SER A 24 4.97 -47.07 -45.44
CA SER A 24 5.19 -48.51 -45.65
C SER A 24 6.56 -49.18 -45.40
N PRO A 25 6.54 -50.50 -45.08
CA PRO A 25 7.33 -51.11 -44.03
C PRO A 25 8.39 -52.08 -44.56
N THR A 26 9.42 -52.36 -43.75
CA THR A 26 10.35 -53.44 -44.01
C THR A 26 10.55 -54.28 -42.75
N ALA A 27 10.58 -55.58 -43.00
CA ALA A 27 10.31 -56.70 -42.11
C ALA A 27 11.31 -56.89 -40.94
N PRO A 28 10.96 -57.71 -39.94
CA PRO A 28 11.71 -57.87 -38.71
C PRO A 28 12.94 -58.77 -38.90
N GLN A 29 14.11 -58.29 -38.46
CA GLN A 29 15.28 -59.16 -38.33
C GLN A 29 15.37 -59.72 -36.92
N SER A 30 15.24 -61.05 -36.86
CA SER A 30 15.36 -61.91 -35.71
C SER A 30 16.80 -61.89 -35.17
N PHE A 31 16.98 -61.35 -33.97
CA PHE A 31 18.16 -61.62 -33.15
C PHE A 31 17.79 -62.62 -32.06
N LEU A 32 18.48 -63.74 -32.06
CA LEU A 32 18.31 -64.84 -31.12
C LEU A 32 18.79 -64.46 -29.70
N PRO A 33 18.18 -65.03 -28.66
CA PRO A 33 18.33 -64.58 -27.27
C PRO A 33 19.65 -65.05 -26.63
N PHE A 34 20.36 -64.13 -25.98
CA PHE A 34 21.42 -64.49 -25.04
C PHE A 34 20.83 -65.25 -23.83
N PRO A 35 21.50 -66.29 -23.32
CA PRO A 35 21.06 -67.01 -22.14
C PRO A 35 21.09 -66.10 -20.90
N ARG A 36 19.99 -66.07 -20.15
CA ARG A 36 19.91 -65.33 -18.88
C ARG A 36 20.80 -66.02 -17.82
N PRO A 37 21.59 -65.27 -17.03
CA PRO A 37 22.29 -65.82 -15.87
C PRO A 37 21.29 -66.28 -14.79
N PRO A 38 21.67 -67.25 -13.93
CA PRO A 38 20.80 -67.80 -12.88
C PRO A 38 20.43 -66.76 -11.82
N PRO A 39 19.29 -66.93 -11.12
CA PRO A 39 18.88 -65.99 -10.07
C PRO A 39 19.85 -66.02 -8.88
N PRO A 40 20.19 -64.86 -8.29
CA PRO A 40 20.97 -64.82 -7.06
C PRO A 40 20.17 -65.43 -5.90
N GLY A 41 20.85 -66.23 -5.06
CA GLY A 41 20.28 -66.80 -3.84
C GLY A 41 19.87 -65.73 -2.81
N PRO A 42 19.10 -66.12 -1.76
CA PRO A 42 18.60 -65.17 -0.77
C PRO A 42 19.76 -64.53 0.01
N PRO A 43 19.70 -63.21 0.30
CA PRO A 43 20.74 -62.55 1.06
C PRO A 43 20.75 -63.02 2.53
N PRO A 44 21.93 -63.08 3.18
CA PRO A 44 22.02 -63.35 4.61
C PRO A 44 21.33 -62.23 5.41
N HIS A 45 20.69 -62.61 6.53
CA HIS A 45 20.06 -61.68 7.45
C HIS A 45 21.10 -60.66 7.96
N LYS A 46 21.05 -59.44 7.43
CA LYS A 46 21.79 -58.30 7.96
C LYS A 46 21.03 -57.82 9.20
N TRP A 47 21.66 -57.98 10.36
CA TRP A 47 21.24 -57.29 11.58
C TRP A 47 21.16 -55.78 11.28
N PRO A 48 20.12 -55.06 11.74
CA PRO A 48 20.09 -53.60 11.62
C PRO A 48 21.30 -53.03 12.38
N ALA A 49 22.07 -52.19 11.70
CA ALA A 49 23.17 -51.46 12.33
C ALA A 49 22.62 -50.61 13.49
N PRO A 50 23.36 -50.48 14.62
CA PRO A 50 22.95 -49.58 15.68
C PRO A 50 22.88 -48.14 15.14
N PRO A 51 21.88 -47.34 15.54
CA PRO A 51 21.75 -45.97 15.08
C PRO A 51 22.99 -45.14 15.50
N PRO A 52 23.40 -44.14 14.69
CA PRO A 52 24.51 -43.26 15.04
C PRO A 52 24.21 -42.53 16.36
N PRO A 53 25.23 -42.22 17.18
CA PRO A 53 25.03 -41.45 18.41
C PRO A 53 24.39 -40.09 18.08
N PRO A 54 23.50 -39.57 18.94
CA PRO A 54 22.89 -38.27 18.72
C PRO A 54 23.97 -37.17 18.69
N PRO A 55 23.80 -36.11 17.88
CA PRO A 55 24.72 -34.98 17.90
C PRO A 55 24.75 -34.36 19.30
N PRO A 56 25.91 -33.80 19.73
CA PRO A 56 25.99 -33.15 21.03
C PRO A 56 24.95 -32.04 21.11
N LYS A 57 24.17 -32.03 22.20
CA LYS A 57 23.20 -30.97 22.49
C LYS A 57 23.92 -29.64 22.44
N ALA A 58 23.52 -28.77 21.52
CA ALA A 58 23.99 -27.38 21.48
C ALA A 58 23.72 -26.73 22.86
N PRO A 59 24.63 -25.89 23.37
CA PRO A 59 24.37 -25.14 24.59
C PRO A 59 23.13 -24.26 24.38
N ILE A 60 22.22 -24.34 25.35
CA ILE A 60 21.09 -23.43 25.49
C ILE A 60 21.65 -22.02 25.69
N GLY A 61 21.23 -21.06 24.86
CA GLY A 61 21.33 -19.64 25.16
C GLY A 61 22.14 -18.79 24.20
N VAL A 62 21.62 -18.57 22.98
CA VAL A 62 21.76 -17.26 22.34
C VAL A 62 20.36 -16.88 21.86
N PRO A 63 19.73 -15.82 22.38
CA PRO A 63 18.46 -15.34 21.82
C PRO A 63 18.66 -15.04 20.34
N PRO A 64 17.66 -15.30 19.47
CA PRO A 64 17.76 -14.93 18.07
C PRO A 64 18.13 -13.44 17.97
N PRO A 65 19.03 -13.04 17.06
CA PRO A 65 19.28 -11.63 16.84
C PRO A 65 17.94 -10.94 16.59
N PRO A 66 17.71 -9.75 17.17
CA PRO A 66 16.49 -9.01 16.90
C PRO A 66 16.32 -8.89 15.38
N PRO A 67 15.09 -8.92 14.85
CA PRO A 67 14.87 -8.69 13.44
C PRO A 67 15.61 -7.40 13.07
N THR A 68 16.53 -7.50 12.12
CA THR A 68 17.22 -6.33 11.57
C THR A 68 16.14 -5.29 11.26
N PRO A 69 16.25 -4.05 11.78
CA PRO A 69 15.31 -3.01 11.41
C PRO A 69 15.24 -2.96 9.88
N PRO A 70 14.06 -2.73 9.29
CA PRO A 70 13.96 -2.57 7.85
C PRO A 70 15.03 -1.58 7.43
N THR A 71 15.85 -1.96 6.45
CA THR A 71 16.93 -1.12 5.93
C THR A 71 16.35 0.28 5.75
N PRO A 72 16.82 1.31 6.48
CA PRO A 72 16.24 2.63 6.35
C PRO A 72 16.32 2.99 4.88
N VAL A 73 15.17 3.26 4.28
CA VAL A 73 15.10 3.77 2.92
C VAL A 73 16.06 4.96 2.90
N ALA A 74 17.10 4.90 2.05
CA ALA A 74 18.20 5.86 2.12
C ALA A 74 17.65 7.29 2.08
N ALA A 75 17.77 7.98 3.22
CA ALA A 75 17.30 9.33 3.42
C ALA A 75 18.39 10.28 2.90
N THR A 76 18.27 10.71 1.65
CA THR A 76 19.29 11.58 1.05
C THR A 76 18.93 13.03 1.34
N PRO A 77 19.81 13.83 1.98
CA PRO A 77 19.56 15.25 2.19
C PRO A 77 19.48 15.94 0.83
N VAL A 78 18.38 16.62 0.57
CA VAL A 78 18.12 17.33 -0.69
C VAL A 78 17.54 18.70 -0.40
N SER A 79 17.79 19.64 -1.32
CA SER A 79 17.08 20.91 -1.36
C SER A 79 16.34 21.03 -2.68
N VAL A 80 15.03 21.26 -2.59
CA VAL A 80 14.13 21.35 -3.73
C VAL A 80 13.43 22.70 -3.67
N SER A 81 13.51 23.47 -4.75
CA SER A 81 12.72 24.67 -4.94
C SER A 81 11.52 24.34 -5.82
N GLY A 82 10.32 24.76 -5.42
CA GLY A 82 9.12 24.53 -6.21
C GLY A 82 7.97 25.44 -5.79
N THR A 83 6.93 25.46 -6.61
CA THR A 83 5.69 26.17 -6.29
C THR A 83 4.71 25.23 -5.60
N VAL A 84 4.13 25.68 -4.49
CA VAL A 84 3.08 24.93 -3.80
C VAL A 84 1.87 24.82 -4.71
N GLU A 85 1.46 23.60 -5.02
CA GLU A 85 0.22 23.34 -5.73
C GLU A 85 -0.96 23.39 -4.75
N ARG A 86 -0.84 22.65 -3.64
CA ARG A 86 -1.86 22.56 -2.60
C ARG A 86 -1.30 21.94 -1.32
N PHE A 87 -2.02 22.14 -0.22
CA PHE A 87 -1.74 21.52 1.06
C PHE A 87 -2.37 20.12 1.15
N LEU A 88 -1.72 19.23 1.90
CA LEU A 88 -2.27 17.95 2.33
C LEU A 88 -2.82 18.14 3.73
N LEU A 89 -4.07 17.74 3.92
CA LEU A 89 -4.72 17.79 5.22
C LEU A 89 -4.72 16.40 5.85
N ASN A 90 -4.54 16.38 7.16
CA ASN A 90 -4.81 15.25 8.03
C ASN A 90 -6.32 15.28 8.39
N PRO A 91 -6.97 14.13 8.62
CA PRO A 91 -8.32 14.03 9.19
C PRO A 91 -8.60 14.98 10.36
N ASN A 92 -7.60 15.36 11.17
CA ASN A 92 -7.75 16.34 12.25
C ASN A 92 -7.96 17.80 11.79
N GLY A 93 -7.78 18.10 10.51
CA GLY A 93 -7.86 19.46 9.94
C GLY A 93 -6.52 20.20 9.89
N ASP A 94 -5.47 19.60 10.44
CA ASP A 94 -4.12 20.10 10.34
C ASP A 94 -3.50 19.81 8.98
N VAL A 95 -2.60 20.69 8.55
CA VAL A 95 -1.77 20.45 7.37
C VAL A 95 -0.53 19.68 7.81
N ASP A 96 -0.30 18.52 7.21
CA ASP A 96 0.85 17.64 7.48
C ASP A 96 1.73 17.44 6.23
N GLY A 97 1.44 18.19 5.15
CA GLY A 97 2.20 18.12 3.93
C GLY A 97 1.77 19.14 2.90
N LEU A 98 2.52 19.20 1.81
CA LEU A 98 2.16 19.94 0.62
C LEU A 98 2.57 19.18 -0.64
N TRP A 99 1.83 19.39 -1.72
CA TRP A 99 2.28 18.99 -3.05
C TRP A 99 2.88 20.19 -3.75
N LEU A 100 4.03 19.98 -4.38
CA LEU A 100 4.61 20.91 -5.33
C LEU A 100 4.03 20.67 -6.73
N ARG A 101 4.07 21.70 -7.58
CA ARG A 101 3.56 21.66 -8.97
C ARG A 101 4.23 20.63 -9.86
N ASP A 102 5.42 20.16 -9.50
CA ASP A 102 6.15 19.09 -10.17
C ASP A 102 5.63 17.68 -9.80
N GLY A 103 4.68 17.58 -8.87
CA GLY A 103 4.14 16.33 -8.35
C GLY A 103 4.86 15.79 -7.11
N THR A 104 5.89 16.48 -6.60
CA THR A 104 6.62 16.08 -5.39
C THR A 104 5.74 16.26 -4.16
N GLN A 105 5.57 15.20 -3.36
CA GLN A 105 4.96 15.25 -2.04
C GLN A 105 6.01 15.64 -1.01
N VAL A 106 5.74 16.72 -0.28
CA VAL A 106 6.57 17.22 0.80
C VAL A 106 5.81 16.95 2.10
N GLY A 107 6.27 15.97 2.87
CA GLY A 107 5.70 15.62 4.18
C GLY A 107 6.38 16.39 5.30
N PHE A 108 5.61 16.88 6.26
CA PHE A 108 6.14 17.50 7.46
C PHE A 108 5.30 17.14 8.69
N PRO A 109 5.89 17.18 9.89
CA PRO A 109 5.15 16.90 11.11
C PRO A 109 3.98 17.88 11.32
N PRO A 110 2.86 17.42 11.90
CA PRO A 110 1.67 18.24 12.11
C PRO A 110 1.92 19.44 13.05
N HIS A 111 2.96 19.43 13.89
CA HIS A 111 3.29 20.59 14.73
C HIS A 111 3.77 21.80 13.91
N LEU A 112 4.26 21.61 12.68
CA LEU A 112 4.62 22.70 11.78
C LEU A 112 3.43 23.27 11.00
N SER A 113 2.22 22.69 11.14
CA SER A 113 1.04 23.07 10.37
C SER A 113 0.73 24.56 10.45
N SER A 114 0.74 25.12 11.66
CA SER A 114 0.38 26.52 11.94
C SER A 114 1.42 27.50 11.39
N GLU A 115 2.71 27.22 11.61
CA GLU A 115 3.82 28.04 11.10
C GLU A 115 3.88 28.01 9.57
N VAL A 116 3.71 26.84 8.95
CA VAL A 116 3.69 26.69 7.49
C VAL A 116 2.49 27.42 6.89
N LYS A 117 1.27 27.25 7.44
CA LYS A 117 0.08 27.97 6.97
C LYS A 117 0.19 29.49 7.11
N ALA A 118 0.91 29.97 8.12
CA ALA A 118 1.16 31.41 8.30
C ALA A 118 2.20 31.95 7.32
N ALA A 119 3.20 31.14 6.94
CA ALA A 119 4.33 31.56 6.11
C ALA A 119 4.15 31.31 4.59
N VAL A 120 3.34 30.31 4.22
CA VAL A 120 3.23 29.77 2.86
C VAL A 120 1.75 29.66 2.46
N ARG A 121 1.44 29.94 1.18
CA ARG A 121 0.12 29.71 0.58
C ARG A 121 0.23 28.83 -0.66
N ALA A 122 -0.89 28.23 -1.07
CA ALA A 122 -0.97 27.59 -2.38
C ALA A 122 -0.66 28.61 -3.49
N GLY A 123 0.22 28.26 -4.41
CA GLY A 123 0.76 29.13 -5.46
C GLY A 123 2.06 29.85 -5.09
N ASP A 124 2.51 29.80 -3.84
CA ASP A 124 3.78 30.44 -3.44
C ASP A 124 4.99 29.59 -3.83
N SER A 125 6.09 30.25 -4.18
CA SER A 125 7.39 29.59 -4.35
C SER A 125 8.01 29.31 -2.99
N VAL A 126 8.49 28.10 -2.77
CA VAL A 126 9.13 27.65 -1.54
C VAL A 126 10.44 26.93 -1.85
N VAL A 127 11.42 27.08 -0.96
CA VAL A 127 12.65 26.28 -0.96
C VAL A 127 12.56 25.34 0.22
N VAL A 128 12.42 24.06 -0.08
CA VAL A 128 12.32 22.99 0.91
C VAL A 128 13.69 22.33 1.03
N LYS A 129 14.15 22.15 2.26
CA LYS A 129 15.29 21.32 2.61
C LYS A 129 14.77 20.16 3.44
N GLY A 130 15.31 18.99 3.20
CA GLY A 130 14.80 17.79 3.83
C GLY A 130 15.53 16.53 3.37
N PHE A 131 14.89 15.40 3.61
CA PHE A 131 15.40 14.09 3.25
C PHE A 131 14.46 13.44 2.25
N ARG A 132 14.98 13.07 1.07
CA ARG A 132 14.22 12.29 0.10
C ARG A 132 14.24 10.83 0.52
N LEU A 133 13.08 10.19 0.47
CA LEU A 133 12.97 8.78 0.79
C LEU A 133 13.17 7.92 -0.47
N GLY A 134 14.40 7.43 -0.64
CA GLY A 134 14.75 6.56 -1.77
C GLY A 134 14.46 7.23 -3.11
N ASN A 135 13.79 6.51 -4.01
CA ASN A 135 13.43 7.02 -5.34
C ASN A 135 11.98 7.51 -5.45
N LEU A 136 11.26 7.60 -4.33
CA LEU A 136 9.87 8.07 -4.31
C LEU A 136 9.80 9.59 -4.53
N PRO A 137 8.69 10.11 -5.05
CA PRO A 137 8.43 11.56 -5.12
C PRO A 137 8.01 12.09 -3.74
N VAL A 138 8.68 11.66 -2.67
CA VAL A 138 8.37 11.97 -1.27
C VAL A 138 9.61 12.54 -0.60
N LEU A 139 9.44 13.71 0.00
CA LEU A 139 10.49 14.45 0.71
C LEU A 139 9.99 14.77 2.11
N GLN A 140 10.74 14.36 3.14
CA GLN A 140 10.49 14.73 4.52
C GLN A 140 11.21 16.04 4.84
N VAL A 141 10.46 17.03 5.27
CA VAL A 141 10.97 18.38 5.52
C VAL A 141 11.85 18.42 6.76
N SER A 142 12.96 19.16 6.67
CA SER A 142 13.70 19.66 7.82
C SER A 142 13.66 21.19 7.92
N SER A 143 13.53 21.90 6.79
CA SER A 143 13.32 23.34 6.76
C SER A 143 12.54 23.75 5.51
N ILE A 144 11.56 24.64 5.64
CA ILE A 144 10.84 25.26 4.53
C ILE A 144 11.08 26.76 4.59
N ARG A 145 11.67 27.31 3.53
CA ARG A 145 11.77 28.75 3.34
C ARG A 145 10.73 29.22 2.33
N SER A 146 9.88 30.14 2.75
CA SER A 146 8.93 30.81 1.86
C SER A 146 9.65 31.82 0.99
N GLY A 147 9.50 31.71 -0.33
CA GLY A 147 10.04 32.67 -1.29
C GLY A 147 9.30 34.01 -1.27
N ARG A 148 8.03 34.03 -0.85
CA ARG A 148 7.23 35.26 -0.71
C ARG A 148 7.59 36.04 0.55
N SER A 149 7.54 35.38 1.71
CA SER A 149 7.72 36.06 3.00
C SER A 149 9.17 36.07 3.47
N GLY A 150 10.06 35.31 2.82
CA GLY A 150 11.44 35.11 3.24
C GLY A 150 11.60 34.32 4.53
N ARG A 151 10.50 34.00 5.23
CA ARG A 151 10.49 33.26 6.50
C ARG A 151 10.91 31.82 6.28
N GLU A 152 11.79 31.35 7.16
CA GLU A 152 12.24 29.96 7.22
C GLU A 152 11.61 29.29 8.44
N VAL A 153 10.85 28.23 8.19
CA VAL A 153 10.23 27.36 9.19
C VAL A 153 11.11 26.12 9.29
N VAL A 154 11.73 25.91 10.44
CA VAL A 154 12.65 24.78 10.68
C VAL A 154 11.94 23.76 11.54
N ASP A 155 12.01 22.49 11.13
CA ASP A 155 11.52 21.41 11.96
C ASP A 155 12.38 21.29 13.21
N ARG A 156 11.79 21.68 14.34
CA ARG A 156 12.35 21.49 15.66
C ARG A 156 11.46 20.47 16.36
N PRO A 157 11.85 19.19 16.41
CA PRO A 157 11.03 18.20 17.08
C PRO A 157 10.79 18.64 18.53
N PRO A 158 9.59 18.44 19.06
CA PRO A 158 9.31 18.75 20.45
C PRO A 158 10.30 17.99 21.35
N THR A 159 10.82 18.65 22.38
CA THR A 159 11.78 18.05 23.32
C THR A 159 11.20 16.75 23.87
N PHE A 160 11.94 15.64 23.74
CA PHE A 160 11.60 14.36 24.38
C PHE A 160 11.37 14.60 25.88
N GLY A 161 10.14 14.34 26.37
CA GLY A 161 9.75 14.59 27.76
C GLY A 161 8.92 15.86 27.99
N ALA A 162 8.70 16.69 26.96
CA ALA A 162 7.59 17.64 27.00
C ALA A 162 6.28 16.86 27.09
N ALA A 163 5.33 17.35 27.89
CA ALA A 163 3.98 16.78 27.91
C ALA A 163 3.47 16.67 26.46
N PRO A 164 2.89 15.52 26.06
CA PRO A 164 2.28 15.42 24.74
C PRO A 164 1.39 16.64 24.55
N PRO A 165 1.43 17.31 23.38
CA PRO A 165 0.44 18.34 23.11
C PRO A 165 -0.94 17.74 23.41
N PRO A 166 -1.84 18.53 24.02
CA PRO A 166 -3.19 18.03 24.29
C PRO A 166 -3.71 17.37 23.01
N PRO A 167 -4.34 16.19 23.11
CA PRO A 167 -4.90 15.54 21.93
C PRO A 167 -5.72 16.60 21.19
N PRO A 168 -5.57 16.71 19.85
CA PRO A 168 -6.30 17.70 19.08
C PRO A 168 -7.76 17.69 19.54
N THR A 169 -8.28 18.85 19.94
CA THR A 169 -9.70 18.99 20.28
C THR A 169 -10.47 18.31 19.14
N PRO A 170 -11.31 17.29 19.39
CA PRO A 170 -11.99 16.56 18.32
C PRO A 170 -12.70 17.54 17.40
N GLY A 171 -12.05 17.88 16.30
CA GLY A 171 -12.58 18.80 15.31
C GLY A 171 -13.63 18.01 14.59
N GLN A 172 -14.90 18.19 14.98
CA GLN A 172 -16.11 17.54 14.47
C GLN A 172 -15.84 16.70 13.22
N LEU A 173 -15.35 15.47 13.42
CA LEU A 173 -15.12 14.60 12.29
C LEU A 173 -16.51 14.26 11.76
N THR A 174 -16.84 14.85 10.62
CA THR A 174 -18.14 14.65 10.00
C THR A 174 -18.07 13.40 9.13
N PRO A 175 -19.14 12.60 9.10
CA PRO A 175 -19.27 11.55 8.09
C PRO A 175 -19.19 12.18 6.71
N LEU A 176 -18.13 11.87 5.99
CA LEU A 176 -17.88 12.33 4.64
C LEU A 176 -17.70 11.12 3.74
N GLN A 177 -18.13 11.28 2.50
CA GLN A 177 -17.94 10.30 1.45
C GLN A 177 -17.32 10.98 0.24
N SER A 178 -16.41 10.29 -0.42
CA SER A 178 -15.80 10.74 -1.67
C SER A 178 -15.85 9.61 -2.69
N ASP A 179 -16.17 9.96 -3.93
CA ASP A 179 -16.14 9.09 -5.09
C ASP A 179 -15.42 9.80 -6.24
N GLY A 180 -14.64 9.04 -6.99
CA GLY A 180 -13.89 9.59 -8.12
C GLY A 180 -12.77 8.66 -8.56
N THR A 181 -11.76 9.23 -9.21
CA THR A 181 -10.56 8.51 -9.64
C THR A 181 -9.35 8.97 -8.83
N ILE A 182 -8.41 8.06 -8.59
CA ILE A 182 -7.18 8.37 -7.88
C ILE A 182 -6.29 9.22 -8.79
N GLN A 183 -6.06 10.47 -8.42
CA GLN A 183 -5.13 11.34 -9.13
C GLN A 183 -3.69 11.12 -8.68
N ARG A 184 -3.48 10.94 -7.38
CA ARG A 184 -2.15 10.72 -6.79
C ARG A 184 -2.25 9.80 -5.58
N LEU A 185 -1.17 9.08 -5.29
CA LEU A 185 -1.02 8.37 -4.03
C LEU A 185 -0.44 9.31 -2.97
N VAL A 186 -0.90 9.14 -1.74
CA VAL A 186 -0.39 9.85 -0.56
C VAL A 186 0.53 8.89 0.17
N TYR A 187 1.75 9.33 0.44
CA TYR A 187 2.75 8.55 1.15
C TYR A 187 2.93 9.03 2.59
N GLY A 188 3.28 8.10 3.48
CA GLY A 188 3.64 8.34 4.86
C GLY A 188 5.12 8.73 5.05
N PRO A 189 5.54 8.95 6.30
CA PRO A 189 6.89 9.37 6.65
C PRO A 189 7.97 8.33 6.32
N ALA A 190 7.63 7.04 6.32
CA ALA A 190 8.51 5.95 5.93
C ALA A 190 8.35 5.55 4.45
N GLY A 191 7.64 6.35 3.64
CA GLY A 191 7.45 6.11 2.20
C GLY A 191 6.43 5.03 1.88
N GLU A 192 5.70 4.57 2.90
CA GLU A 192 4.57 3.67 2.79
C GLU A 192 3.35 4.39 2.22
N ILE A 193 2.45 3.68 1.54
CA ILE A 193 1.21 4.29 1.07
C ILE A 193 0.31 4.53 2.30
N ASN A 194 -0.11 5.78 2.48
CA ASN A 194 -1.02 6.22 3.55
C ASN A 194 -2.39 6.64 2.97
N GLY A 195 -2.53 6.67 1.64
CA GLY A 195 -3.83 6.90 1.02
C GLY A 195 -3.75 7.40 -0.41
N ALA A 196 -4.75 8.17 -0.81
CA ALA A 196 -4.91 8.66 -2.17
C ALA A 196 -5.61 10.03 -2.23
N LEU A 197 -5.19 10.84 -3.19
CA LEU A 197 -5.92 12.02 -3.64
C LEU A 197 -6.92 11.61 -4.70
N VAL A 198 -8.19 11.90 -4.46
CA VAL A 198 -9.29 11.65 -5.40
C VAL A 198 -9.48 12.84 -6.33
N SER A 199 -10.08 12.62 -7.51
CA SER A 199 -10.40 13.65 -8.51
C SER A 199 -11.28 14.78 -8.00
N ASP A 200 -12.17 14.50 -7.03
CA ASP A 200 -12.97 15.51 -6.31
C ASP A 200 -12.11 16.44 -5.42
N GLY A 201 -10.81 16.17 -5.32
CA GLY A 201 -9.87 16.96 -4.52
C GLY A 201 -9.81 16.53 -3.05
N THR A 202 -10.54 15.48 -2.68
CA THR A 202 -10.55 14.89 -1.34
C THR A 202 -9.32 13.99 -1.12
N VAL A 203 -8.63 14.21 -0.01
CA VAL A 203 -7.51 13.37 0.45
C VAL A 203 -8.07 12.25 1.32
N VAL A 204 -8.08 11.04 0.79
CA VAL A 204 -8.50 9.84 1.50
C VAL A 204 -7.27 9.26 2.19
N ARG A 205 -7.30 9.19 3.52
CA ARG A 205 -6.25 8.60 4.33
C ARG A 205 -6.70 7.29 4.93
N MET A 206 -5.74 6.38 5.09
CA MET A 206 -5.95 5.11 5.74
C MET A 206 -4.64 4.64 6.39
N PRO A 207 -4.73 3.87 7.47
CA PRO A 207 -3.55 3.29 8.08
C PRO A 207 -2.75 2.43 7.09
N PRO A 208 -1.42 2.43 7.17
CA PRO A 208 -0.56 1.84 6.14
C PRO A 208 -0.77 0.32 5.99
N HIS A 209 -1.11 -0.38 7.09
CA HIS A 209 -1.43 -1.80 7.03
C HIS A 209 -2.68 -2.08 6.18
N LEU A 210 -3.65 -1.17 6.15
CA LEU A 210 -4.81 -1.29 5.27
C LEU A 210 -4.49 -0.87 3.85
N ALA A 211 -3.70 0.18 3.66
CA ALA A 211 -3.27 0.57 2.32
C ALA A 211 -2.58 -0.60 1.58
N LEU A 212 -1.82 -1.43 2.29
CA LEU A 212 -1.23 -2.66 1.75
C LEU A 212 -2.29 -3.71 1.35
N GLN A 213 -3.34 -3.90 2.16
CA GLN A 213 -4.43 -4.84 1.85
C GLN A 213 -5.23 -4.41 0.62
N PHE A 214 -5.35 -3.10 0.38
CA PHE A 214 -6.09 -2.54 -0.74
C PHE A 214 -5.17 -1.99 -1.85
N ALA A 215 -3.89 -2.39 -1.87
CA ALA A 215 -2.90 -1.89 -2.83
C ALA A 215 -3.32 -2.12 -4.30
N ASP A 216 -4.08 -3.18 -4.57
CA ASP A 216 -4.63 -3.44 -5.91
C ASP A 216 -5.63 -2.39 -6.38
N LEU A 217 -6.32 -1.73 -5.46
CA LEU A 217 -7.27 -0.63 -5.73
C LEU A 217 -6.55 0.73 -5.78
N LEU A 218 -5.46 0.88 -5.04
CA LEU A 218 -4.69 2.12 -4.92
C LEU A 218 -3.73 2.31 -6.09
N ARG A 219 -4.29 2.50 -7.29
CA ARG A 219 -3.54 2.79 -8.51
C ARG A 219 -3.97 4.14 -9.06
N VAL A 220 -3.01 4.96 -9.48
CA VAL A 220 -3.31 6.22 -10.16
C VAL A 220 -4.14 5.94 -11.41
N GLY A 221 -5.25 6.66 -11.56
CA GLY A 221 -6.26 6.50 -12.61
C GLY A 221 -7.37 5.48 -12.29
N ALA A 222 -7.25 4.68 -11.22
CA ALA A 222 -8.30 3.74 -10.84
C ALA A 222 -9.49 4.46 -10.17
N PRO A 223 -10.72 3.94 -10.33
CA PRO A 223 -11.87 4.44 -9.59
C PRO A 223 -11.75 4.04 -8.11
N LEU A 224 -12.10 4.98 -7.24
CA LEU A 224 -12.06 4.83 -5.79
C LEU A 224 -13.29 5.49 -5.19
N SER A 225 -13.98 4.75 -4.33
CA SER A 225 -14.97 5.30 -3.42
C SER A 225 -14.52 5.03 -1.99
N ALA A 226 -14.55 6.06 -1.16
CA ALA A 226 -14.21 5.97 0.25
C ALA A 226 -15.26 6.69 1.08
N SER A 227 -15.61 6.10 2.21
CA SER A 227 -16.49 6.68 3.22
C SER A 227 -15.77 6.67 4.56
N GLY A 228 -16.01 7.68 5.37
CA GLY A 228 -15.43 7.72 6.69
C GLY A 228 -15.63 9.04 7.41
N LEU A 229 -14.71 9.33 8.31
CA LEU A 229 -14.79 10.48 9.19
C LEU A 229 -13.74 11.50 8.76
N GLY A 230 -14.15 12.76 8.60
CA GLY A 230 -13.26 13.75 8.03
C GLY A 230 -13.68 15.19 8.25
N VAL A 231 -12.90 16.07 7.66
CA VAL A 231 -13.03 17.52 7.77
C VAL A 231 -12.99 18.15 6.39
N ALA A 232 -13.86 19.14 6.20
CA ALA A 232 -13.86 20.02 5.05
C ALA A 232 -13.45 21.41 5.51
N THR A 233 -12.28 21.87 5.06
CA THR A 233 -11.79 23.22 5.35
C THR A 233 -11.63 24.00 4.03
N PRO A 234 -11.42 25.32 4.07
CA PRO A 234 -11.09 26.09 2.87
C PRO A 234 -9.80 25.64 2.16
N ASP A 235 -8.89 24.98 2.89
CA ASP A 235 -7.62 24.49 2.35
C ASP A 235 -7.77 23.14 1.62
N GLY A 236 -8.87 22.42 1.85
CA GLY A 236 -9.16 21.12 1.24
C GLY A 236 -10.05 20.22 2.09
N ARG A 237 -10.28 19.00 1.59
CA ARG A 237 -11.03 17.95 2.29
C ARG A 237 -10.11 16.79 2.62
N ALA A 238 -10.20 16.28 3.84
CA ALA A 238 -9.51 15.07 4.27
C ALA A 238 -10.50 14.11 4.94
N ILE A 239 -10.45 12.84 4.58
CA ILE A 239 -11.29 11.78 5.15
C ILE A 239 -10.38 10.65 5.62
N GLU A 240 -10.54 10.23 6.86
CA GLU A 240 -10.06 8.94 7.34
C GLU A 240 -11.05 7.86 6.89
N ALA A 241 -10.62 7.02 5.96
CA ALA A 241 -11.47 6.00 5.37
C ALA A 241 -11.79 4.92 6.41
N THR A 242 -13.08 4.74 6.71
CA THR A 242 -13.61 3.59 7.45
C THR A 242 -14.20 2.55 6.52
N GLN A 243 -14.52 2.94 5.28
CA GLN A 243 -14.95 2.05 4.21
C GLN A 243 -14.29 2.46 2.90
N LEU A 244 -13.91 1.47 2.08
CA LEU A 244 -13.25 1.70 0.79
C LEU A 244 -13.69 0.65 -0.23
N GLY A 245 -13.85 1.07 -1.47
CA GLY A 245 -14.25 0.24 -2.60
C GLY A 245 -13.79 0.85 -3.92
N ARG A 246 -13.97 0.11 -5.02
CA ARG A 246 -13.79 0.66 -6.38
C ARG A 246 -14.88 1.68 -6.71
N ASP A 247 -16.03 1.49 -6.09
CA ASP A 247 -17.27 2.23 -6.33
C ASP A 247 -18.13 2.17 -5.05
N ARG A 248 -19.23 2.93 -5.04
CA ARG A 248 -20.11 3.04 -3.87
C ARG A 248 -20.79 1.71 -3.49
N SER A 249 -20.98 0.81 -4.46
CA SER A 249 -21.59 -0.51 -4.25
C SER A 249 -20.57 -1.55 -3.77
N SER A 250 -19.28 -1.33 -4.00
CA SER A 250 -18.18 -2.19 -3.53
C SER A 250 -17.49 -1.70 -2.26
N LEU A 251 -18.09 -0.76 -1.52
CA LEU A 251 -17.58 -0.27 -0.23
C LEU A 251 -17.46 -1.41 0.77
N ARG A 252 -16.25 -1.62 1.27
CA ARG A 252 -15.92 -2.59 2.32
C ARG A 252 -15.41 -1.87 3.55
N ALA A 253 -15.87 -2.27 4.73
CA ALA A 253 -15.35 -1.73 5.97
C ALA A 253 -13.86 -2.06 6.12
N LEU A 254 -13.07 -0.99 6.33
CA LEU A 254 -11.64 -1.00 6.58
C LEU A 254 -11.32 -1.38 8.02
N PHE A 255 -12.18 -0.95 8.95
CA PHE A 255 -12.19 -1.35 10.35
C PHE A 255 -13.64 -1.67 10.77
N THR A 256 -13.83 -2.65 11.66
CA THR A 256 -15.02 -2.67 12.50
C THR A 256 -14.91 -1.46 13.41
N ALA A 257 -15.63 -0.37 13.13
CA ALA A 257 -15.74 0.73 14.08
C ALA A 257 -16.10 0.13 15.45
N PRO A 258 -15.49 0.58 16.57
CA PRO A 258 -16.03 0.29 17.89
C PRO A 258 -17.51 0.67 17.82
N ARG A 259 -18.37 -0.32 18.04
CA ARG A 259 -19.81 -0.09 18.10
C ARG A 259 -19.99 1.04 19.11
N PRO A 260 -20.64 2.18 18.78
CA PRO A 260 -21.05 3.11 19.82
C PRO A 260 -21.81 2.26 20.84
N ASP A 261 -21.45 2.35 22.12
CA ASP A 261 -21.88 1.47 23.23
C ASP A 261 -23.42 1.36 23.32
N GLY A 262 -24.00 0.63 22.39
CA GLY A 262 -25.40 0.32 22.27
C GLY A 262 -25.64 -1.07 22.85
N PRO A 263 -26.81 -1.32 23.46
CA PRO A 263 -27.11 -2.60 24.08
C PRO A 263 -26.81 -3.75 23.12
N LEU A 264 -26.12 -4.79 23.64
CA LEU A 264 -25.90 -6.02 22.88
C LEU A 264 -27.24 -6.51 22.31
N PRO A 265 -27.30 -6.93 21.03
CA PRO A 265 -28.48 -7.61 20.53
C PRO A 265 -28.75 -8.82 21.44
N PRO A 266 -30.02 -9.10 21.80
CA PRO A 266 -30.33 -10.24 22.63
C PRO A 266 -29.80 -11.52 21.97
N PRO A 267 -29.24 -12.46 22.76
CA PRO A 267 -28.74 -13.71 22.22
C PRO A 267 -29.88 -14.42 21.45
N PRO A 268 -29.56 -15.13 20.35
CA PRO A 268 -30.55 -15.92 19.64
C PRO A 268 -31.24 -16.90 20.61
N PRO A 269 -32.56 -17.12 20.50
CA PRO A 269 -33.26 -18.07 21.36
C PRO A 269 -32.65 -19.46 21.16
N GLY A 270 -31.99 -20.01 22.18
CA GLY A 270 -31.52 -21.40 22.17
C GLY A 270 -30.13 -21.68 22.74
N THR A 271 -29.34 -20.68 23.16
CA THR A 271 -28.08 -20.99 23.87
C THR A 271 -28.35 -21.32 25.34
N PRO A 272 -28.03 -22.53 25.83
CA PRO A 272 -28.15 -22.87 27.24
C PRO A 272 -27.17 -22.01 28.05
N VAL A 273 -27.67 -21.33 29.08
CA VAL A 273 -26.83 -20.64 30.07
C VAL A 273 -26.18 -21.72 30.95
N PRO A 274 -24.84 -21.81 31.04
CA PRO A 274 -24.20 -22.72 31.99
C PRO A 274 -24.50 -22.27 33.42
N PRO A 275 -24.77 -23.20 34.37
CA PRO A 275 -25.11 -22.84 35.73
C PRO A 275 -23.93 -22.13 36.41
N ALA A 276 -24.22 -21.00 37.06
CA ALA A 276 -23.28 -20.32 37.92
C ALA A 276 -22.90 -21.26 39.08
N GLY A 277 -21.62 -21.65 39.12
CA GLY A 277 -21.05 -22.45 40.19
C GLY A 277 -21.13 -21.71 41.53
N ARG A 278 -21.50 -22.46 42.55
CA ARG A 278 -21.64 -22.08 43.96
C ARG A 278 -20.30 -21.88 44.64
#